data_AF-A0AAW2RNV0-F1
#
_entry.id   AF-A0AAW2RNV0-F1
#
_cell.length_a   1.000
_cell.length_b   1.000
_cell.length_c   1.000
_cell.angle_alpha   90.00
_cell.angle_beta   90.00
_cell.angle_gamma   90.00
#
_symmetry.space_group_name_H-M   'P 1'
#
loop_
_entity.id
_entity.type
_entity.pdbx_description
1 polymer ?
#
loop_
_entity_poly.entity_id
_entity_poly.type
_entity_poly.pdbx_seq_one_letter_code
_entity_poly.pdbx_strand_id
1 'polypeptide(L)'
;MDRLMKHTEENIQKQQALDKKAGVDKNTKSGRSAQTKPKGSAVAKGKKRKADSGIEDNPATEKLIKIQIPPNLKKQLVDDWEFITQQNKLVKLPRSPSVDEILTKYLEYRSKKDGMMTDAVGEILNGLRSYFDKALPTILLYKKERQQYREAISDNVSPSSVYGAEHLLRLFVKLPELLGYVKIEEETLIRLQQKLLEFLKFMQHNQSSFFLASYDGTEGGGKGKDN
;
A
#
# COMPACT_ATOMS: atom_id res chain seq x y z
N MET A 1 -1.22 11.45 -22.82
CA MET A 1 -0.54 12.67 -23.30
C MET A 1 -1.14 13.05 -24.64
N ASP A 2 -1.11 14.34 -24.95
CA ASP A 2 -1.70 15.03 -26.12
C ASP A 2 -3.16 15.47 -26.04
N ARG A 3 -3.38 16.49 -25.21
CA ARG A 3 -4.39 17.54 -25.46
C ARG A 3 -3.68 18.85 -25.78
N LEU A 4 -3.10 18.96 -26.97
CA LEU A 4 -2.72 20.24 -27.54
C LEU A 4 -3.63 20.53 -28.73
N MET A 5 -4.39 21.63 -28.68
CA MET A 5 -5.23 22.07 -29.80
C MET A 5 -4.36 22.40 -31.01
N LYS A 6 -4.84 22.05 -32.21
CA LYS A 6 -4.14 22.27 -33.48
C LYS A 6 -3.94 23.78 -33.74
N HIS A 7 -2.78 24.12 -34.30
CA HIS A 7 -2.44 25.46 -34.77
C HIS A 7 -3.31 25.85 -35.97
N THR A 8 -4.46 26.48 -35.70
CA THR A 8 -5.27 27.19 -36.69
C THR A 8 -5.10 28.69 -36.51
N GLU A 9 -5.12 29.43 -37.61
CA GLU A 9 -4.99 30.90 -37.68
C GLU A 9 -5.94 31.61 -36.69
N GLU A 10 -7.14 31.06 -36.51
CA GLU A 10 -8.17 31.58 -35.61
C GLU A 10 -7.78 31.47 -34.12
N ASN A 11 -7.08 30.40 -33.73
CA ASN A 11 -6.63 30.19 -32.34
C ASN A 11 -5.45 31.11 -31.99
N ILE A 12 -4.58 31.39 -32.96
CA ILE A 12 -3.44 32.32 -32.81
C ILE A 12 -3.95 33.75 -32.62
N GLN A 13 -4.96 34.17 -33.40
CA GLN A 13 -5.58 35.49 -33.23
C GLN A 13 -6.28 35.64 -31.89
N LYS A 14 -6.97 34.61 -31.40
CA LYS A 14 -7.60 34.61 -30.07
C LYS A 14 -6.57 34.78 -28.94
N GLN A 15 -5.41 34.13 -29.03
CA GLN A 15 -4.35 34.29 -28.02
C GLN A 15 -3.77 35.72 -28.01
N GLN A 16 -3.50 36.29 -29.18
CA GLN A 16 -2.98 37.66 -29.30
C GLN A 16 -3.98 38.72 -28.80
N ALA A 17 -5.28 38.47 -28.94
CA ALA A 17 -6.33 39.36 -28.42
C ALA A 17 -6.41 39.33 -26.87
N LEU A 18 -6.11 38.19 -26.24
CA LEU A 18 -6.09 38.05 -24.79
C LEU A 18 -4.87 38.72 -24.17
N ASP A 19 -3.69 38.59 -24.79
CA ASP A 19 -2.47 39.23 -24.30
C ASP A 19 -2.49 40.76 -24.43
N LYS A 20 -3.17 41.31 -25.45
CA LYS A 20 -3.37 42.76 -25.57
C LYS A 20 -4.32 43.34 -24.51
N LYS A 21 -5.22 42.55 -23.93
CA LYS A 21 -6.15 43.02 -22.87
C LYS A 21 -5.55 42.98 -21.46
N ALA A 22 -4.45 42.27 -21.24
CA ALA A 22 -3.79 42.15 -19.94
C ALA A 22 -2.60 43.14 -19.75
N GLY A 23 -2.39 44.05 -20.70
CA GLY A 23 -1.17 44.89 -20.81
C GLY A 23 -1.28 46.35 -20.36
N VAL A 24 -2.19 46.71 -19.44
CA VAL A 24 -2.25 48.08 -18.88
C VAL A 24 -2.30 48.00 -17.35
N ASP A 25 -1.11 47.93 -16.75
CA ASP A 25 -0.70 48.69 -15.55
C ASP A 25 0.62 48.10 -15.01
N LYS A 26 1.74 48.59 -15.56
CA LYS A 26 3.06 48.50 -14.93
C LYS A 26 3.28 49.78 -14.13
N ASN A 27 3.73 49.68 -12.88
CA ASN A 27 4.91 50.46 -12.48
C ASN A 27 5.63 49.97 -11.19
N THR A 28 6.88 49.55 -11.39
CA THR A 28 8.12 49.90 -10.66
C THR A 28 8.15 49.97 -9.12
N LYS A 29 9.08 49.24 -8.48
CA LYS A 29 10.45 49.74 -8.16
C LYS A 29 11.34 48.67 -7.53
N SER A 30 12.63 48.77 -7.85
CA SER A 30 13.78 48.01 -7.35
C SER A 30 14.24 48.48 -5.95
N GLY A 31 14.83 47.59 -5.12
CA GLY A 31 15.71 48.00 -4.00
C GLY A 31 15.83 47.09 -2.77
N ARG A 32 16.90 46.28 -2.72
CA ARG A 32 17.79 45.85 -1.61
C ARG A 32 17.37 45.87 -0.10
N SER A 33 17.68 44.74 0.56
CA SER A 33 18.32 44.55 1.89
C SER A 33 17.55 44.59 3.23
N ALA A 34 17.78 43.51 4.02
CA ALA A 34 18.06 43.40 5.46
C ALA A 34 16.97 43.63 6.56
N GLN A 35 16.67 42.51 7.25
CA GLN A 35 16.58 42.27 8.71
C GLN A 35 15.59 43.03 9.64
N THR A 36 14.99 42.23 10.54
CA THR A 36 14.44 42.50 11.90
C THR A 36 12.91 42.53 12.13
N LYS A 37 12.47 41.62 13.01
CA LYS A 37 11.25 41.65 13.88
C LYS A 37 11.37 42.81 14.91
N PRO A 38 10.32 43.29 15.63
CA PRO A 38 9.22 42.50 16.25
C PRO A 38 7.82 43.17 16.45
N LYS A 39 6.88 42.32 16.91
CA LYS A 39 5.66 42.49 17.74
C LYS A 39 4.94 43.86 17.85
N GLY A 40 3.60 43.82 17.73
CA GLY A 40 2.68 44.80 18.31
C GLY A 40 1.21 44.53 18.00
N SER A 41 0.39 44.43 19.04
CA SER A 41 -1.05 44.11 19.11
C SER A 41 -2.00 45.30 18.87
N ALA A 42 -3.20 45.04 18.32
CA ALA A 42 -4.53 45.42 18.87
C ALA A 42 -5.64 45.73 17.82
N VAL A 43 -6.72 44.94 17.89
CA VAL A 43 -8.17 45.29 17.92
C VAL A 43 -8.71 46.38 16.97
N ALA A 44 -9.64 46.01 16.05
CA ALA A 44 -11.06 46.44 16.08
C ALA A 44 -11.85 46.16 14.76
N LYS A 45 -12.87 45.30 14.90
CA LYS A 45 -14.28 45.50 14.54
C LYS A 45 -14.65 45.96 13.11
N GLY A 46 -15.15 45.03 12.30
CA GLY A 46 -15.90 45.32 11.06
C GLY A 46 -16.88 44.20 10.71
N LYS A 47 -18.16 44.37 11.08
CA LYS A 47 -19.28 43.45 10.85
C LYS A 47 -19.90 43.71 9.47
N LYS A 48 -19.81 42.78 8.51
CA LYS A 48 -20.65 42.75 7.30
C LYS A 48 -21.07 41.32 6.96
N ARG A 49 -22.34 41.21 6.56
CA ARG A 49 -23.20 40.02 6.50
C ARG A 49 -23.10 39.28 5.15
N LYS A 50 -23.63 38.04 5.17
CA LYS A 50 -24.14 37.20 4.08
C LYS A 50 -23.11 36.43 3.24
N ALA A 51 -23.13 35.10 3.37
CA ALA A 51 -23.64 34.23 2.31
C ALA A 51 -23.72 32.80 2.85
N ASP A 52 -24.95 32.30 2.91
CA ASP A 52 -25.28 30.89 2.99
C ASP A 52 -24.70 30.18 1.76
N SER A 53 -23.81 29.22 2.00
CA SER A 53 -23.45 28.15 1.05
C SER A 53 -22.68 27.09 1.83
N GLY A 54 -23.39 26.44 2.75
CA GLY A 54 -22.99 25.13 3.25
C GLY A 54 -23.13 24.11 2.12
N ILE A 55 -22.22 24.16 1.15
CA ILE A 55 -21.87 22.96 0.41
C ILE A 55 -21.15 22.12 1.45
N GLU A 56 -21.88 21.21 2.09
CA GLU A 56 -21.26 20.04 2.69
C GLU A 56 -20.63 19.23 1.56
N ASP A 57 -19.48 19.73 1.09
CA ASP A 57 -18.48 18.87 0.50
C ASP A 57 -17.97 18.07 1.68
N ASN A 58 -18.65 16.96 1.92
CA ASN A 58 -18.07 15.83 2.60
C ASN A 58 -17.37 15.04 1.48
N PRO A 59 -16.13 15.37 1.08
CA PRO A 59 -15.29 14.30 0.63
C PRO A 59 -15.16 13.45 1.88
N ALA A 60 -15.83 12.30 1.90
CA ALA A 60 -15.51 11.25 2.83
C ALA A 60 -13.99 11.20 2.81
N THR A 61 -13.38 11.74 3.86
CA THR A 61 -11.98 11.51 4.17
C THR A 61 -12.04 10.04 4.48
N GLU A 62 -11.87 9.21 3.44
CA GLU A 62 -11.74 7.77 3.56
C GLU A 62 -10.74 7.62 4.70
N LYS A 63 -11.23 7.25 5.88
CA LYS A 63 -10.43 7.23 7.10
C LYS A 63 -9.31 6.27 6.77
N LEU A 64 -8.12 6.78 6.44
CA LEU A 64 -7.03 5.94 5.98
C LEU A 64 -6.67 4.98 7.12
N ILE A 65 -7.04 3.72 6.96
CA ILE A 65 -6.89 2.68 7.97
C ILE A 65 -5.40 2.35 8.05
N LYS A 66 -4.68 2.91 9.02
CA LYS A 66 -3.23 2.68 9.16
C LYS A 66 -2.95 1.42 9.97
N ILE A 67 -2.54 0.35 9.29
CA ILE A 67 -1.93 -0.82 9.93
C ILE A 67 -0.43 -0.54 10.10
N GLN A 68 0.06 -0.51 11.34
CA GLN A 68 1.47 -0.26 11.61
C GLN A 68 2.30 -1.55 11.46
N ILE A 69 3.04 -1.65 10.36
CA ILE A 69 3.97 -2.78 10.14
C ILE A 69 5.26 -2.55 10.96
N PRO A 70 5.71 -3.54 11.77
CA PRO A 70 6.97 -3.45 12.50
C PRO A 70 8.20 -3.20 11.61
N PRO A 71 9.22 -2.47 12.09
CA PRO A 71 10.35 -2.04 11.26
C PRO A 71 11.16 -3.20 10.66
N ASN A 72 11.34 -4.31 11.39
CA ASN A 72 12.04 -5.49 10.86
C ASN A 72 11.31 -6.12 9.67
N LEU A 73 9.97 -6.11 9.71
CA LEU A 73 9.15 -6.59 8.61
C LEU A 73 9.11 -5.58 7.45
N LYS A 74 9.22 -4.28 7.73
CA LYS A 74 9.43 -3.27 6.67
C LYS A 74 10.75 -3.49 5.94
N LYS A 75 11.84 -3.79 6.67
CA LYS A 75 13.12 -4.15 6.05
C LYS A 75 12.95 -5.37 5.15
N GLN A 76 12.27 -6.41 5.64
CA GLN A 76 11.98 -7.61 4.84
C GLN A 76 11.24 -7.30 3.54
N LEU A 77 10.28 -6.37 3.55
CA LEU A 77 9.56 -5.93 2.34
C LEU A 77 10.47 -5.19 1.34
N VAL A 78 11.42 -4.39 1.83
CA VAL A 78 12.40 -3.70 0.99
C VAL A 78 13.34 -4.71 0.34
N ASP A 79 13.86 -5.65 1.13
CA ASP A 79 14.75 -6.72 0.65
C ASP A 79 14.03 -7.61 -0.38
N ASP A 80 12.78 -8.02 -0.10
CA ASP A 80 11.91 -8.79 -1.02
C ASP A 80 11.71 -8.06 -2.37
N TRP A 81 11.38 -6.77 -2.32
CA TRP A 81 11.24 -5.96 -3.52
C TRP A 81 12.54 -5.90 -4.32
N GLU A 82 13.69 -5.72 -3.66
CA GLU A 82 14.99 -5.69 -4.33
C GLU A 82 15.32 -7.02 -5.01
N PHE A 83 15.16 -8.14 -4.30
CA PHE A 83 15.44 -9.47 -4.84
C PHE A 83 14.63 -9.75 -6.11
N ILE A 84 13.34 -9.44 -6.09
CA ILE A 84 12.46 -9.77 -7.22
C ILE A 84 12.62 -8.74 -8.34
N THR A 85 12.46 -7.46 -8.02
CA THR A 85 12.36 -6.42 -9.05
C THR A 85 13.72 -6.03 -9.62
N GLN A 86 14.78 -5.99 -8.82
CA GLN A 86 16.12 -5.62 -9.29
C GLN A 86 16.95 -6.85 -9.64
N GLN A 87 17.03 -7.84 -8.74
CA GLN A 87 17.94 -8.97 -8.90
C GLN A 87 17.36 -10.16 -9.69
N ASN A 88 16.06 -10.11 -10.04
CA ASN A 88 15.36 -11.19 -10.75
C ASN A 88 15.45 -12.56 -10.05
N LYS A 89 15.51 -12.55 -8.71
CA LYS A 89 15.48 -13.74 -7.88
C LYS A 89 14.06 -13.99 -7.41
N LEU A 90 13.59 -15.21 -7.51
CA LEU A 90 12.22 -15.58 -7.18
C LEU A 90 12.21 -16.51 -5.97
N VAL A 91 11.18 -16.39 -5.15
CA VAL A 91 10.92 -17.34 -4.07
C VAL A 91 10.58 -18.69 -4.69
N LYS A 92 11.25 -19.78 -4.29
CA LYS A 92 10.90 -21.13 -4.75
C LYS A 92 9.51 -21.52 -4.27
N LEU A 93 8.72 -22.08 -5.19
CA LEU A 93 7.38 -22.63 -4.94
C LEU A 93 7.39 -24.15 -5.16
N PRO A 94 6.62 -24.94 -4.39
CA PRO A 94 5.83 -24.51 -3.23
C PRO A 94 6.72 -24.10 -2.05
N ARG A 95 6.26 -23.12 -1.27
CA ARG A 95 7.01 -22.53 -0.16
C ARG A 95 6.66 -23.24 1.15
N SER A 96 7.66 -23.55 1.97
CA SER A 96 7.48 -24.10 3.33
C SER A 96 8.20 -23.25 4.40
N PRO A 97 7.48 -22.66 5.39
CA PRO A 97 6.06 -22.87 5.60
C PRO A 97 5.16 -22.10 4.61
N SER A 98 4.03 -22.69 4.25
CA SER A 98 3.01 -22.04 3.42
C SER A 98 2.15 -21.05 4.24
N VAL A 99 1.35 -20.20 3.58
CA VAL A 99 0.42 -19.29 4.28
C VAL A 99 -0.53 -20.08 5.17
N ASP A 100 -1.11 -21.18 4.68
CA ASP A 100 -1.98 -22.05 5.48
C ASP A 100 -1.29 -22.57 6.75
N GLU A 101 -0.04 -23.01 6.61
CA GLU A 101 0.76 -23.50 7.74
C GLU A 101 1.08 -22.37 8.73
N ILE A 102 1.38 -21.16 8.25
CA ILE A 102 1.66 -19.99 9.11
C ILE A 102 0.39 -19.58 9.88
N LEU A 103 -0.77 -19.54 9.21
CA LEU A 103 -2.04 -19.21 9.84
C LEU A 103 -2.41 -20.27 10.90
N THR A 104 -2.22 -21.55 10.58
CA THR A 104 -2.45 -22.67 11.52
C THR A 104 -1.53 -22.57 12.73
N LYS A 105 -0.23 -22.34 12.52
CA LYS A 105 0.75 -22.13 13.61
C LYS A 105 0.37 -20.96 14.51
N TYR A 106 -0.18 -19.88 13.96
CA TYR A 106 -0.66 -18.76 14.76
C TYR A 106 -1.89 -19.12 15.59
N LEU A 107 -2.84 -19.86 15.02
CA LEU A 107 -4.04 -20.32 15.73
C LEU A 107 -3.67 -21.23 16.91
N GLU A 108 -2.72 -22.14 16.71
CA GLU A 108 -2.18 -23.00 17.78
C GLU A 108 -1.46 -22.19 18.87
N TYR A 109 -0.62 -21.23 18.46
CA TYR A 109 0.04 -20.31 19.38
C TYR A 109 -0.98 -19.55 20.25
N ARG A 110 -2.09 -19.11 19.65
CA ARG A 110 -3.14 -18.37 20.35
C ARG A 110 -3.95 -19.26 21.28
N SER A 111 -4.25 -20.48 20.87
CA SER A 111 -4.98 -21.47 21.66
C SER A 111 -4.25 -21.78 22.96
N LYS A 112 -2.92 -21.94 22.90
CA LYS A 112 -2.07 -22.17 24.08
C LYS A 112 -1.98 -20.97 25.02
N LYS A 113 -2.19 -19.75 24.50
CA LYS A 113 -2.02 -18.50 25.26
C LYS A 113 -3.30 -18.03 25.94
N ASP A 114 -4.43 -18.03 25.23
CA ASP A 114 -5.66 -17.35 25.68
C ASP A 114 -6.84 -18.30 26.00
N GLY A 115 -6.76 -19.60 25.69
CA GLY A 115 -7.71 -20.65 26.10
C GLY A 115 -9.18 -20.54 25.63
N MET A 116 -9.70 -19.34 25.33
CA MET A 116 -11.14 -19.09 25.12
C MET A 116 -11.48 -18.14 23.94
N MET A 117 -10.51 -17.49 23.30
CA MET A 117 -10.73 -16.49 22.23
C MET A 117 -10.30 -16.98 20.84
N THR A 118 -10.48 -18.27 20.56
CA THR A 118 -10.05 -18.89 19.29
C THR A 118 -10.99 -18.58 18.12
N ASP A 119 -12.29 -18.44 18.38
CA ASP A 119 -13.28 -18.41 17.30
C ASP A 119 -13.20 -17.12 16.48
N ALA A 120 -13.18 -15.96 17.16
CA ALA A 120 -13.00 -14.67 16.50
C ALA A 120 -11.63 -14.55 15.80
N VAL A 121 -10.58 -15.17 16.35
CA VAL A 121 -9.26 -15.19 15.70
C VAL A 121 -9.31 -16.09 14.46
N GLY A 122 -9.95 -17.25 14.55
CA GLY A 122 -10.15 -18.17 13.43
C GLY A 122 -10.90 -17.52 12.27
N GLU A 123 -11.97 -16.77 12.55
CA GLU A 123 -12.70 -15.99 11.53
C GLU A 123 -11.80 -14.96 10.83
N ILE A 124 -10.99 -14.22 11.59
CA ILE A 124 -10.04 -13.25 11.02
C ILE A 124 -9.01 -13.95 10.14
N LEU A 125 -8.46 -15.09 10.57
CA LEU A 125 -7.48 -15.85 9.79
C LEU A 125 -8.09 -16.45 8.52
N ASN A 126 -9.33 -16.95 8.59
CA ASN A 126 -10.08 -17.42 7.43
C ASN A 126 -10.36 -16.29 6.44
N GLY A 127 -10.67 -15.10 6.97
CA GLY A 127 -10.77 -13.87 6.19
C GLY A 127 -9.46 -13.53 5.50
N LEU A 128 -8.34 -13.53 6.22
CA LEU A 128 -7.00 -13.28 5.66
C LEU A 128 -6.62 -14.31 4.58
N ARG A 129 -6.91 -15.59 4.78
CA ARG A 129 -6.68 -16.65 3.80
C ARG A 129 -7.47 -16.39 2.51
N SER A 130 -8.79 -16.25 2.65
CA SER A 130 -9.69 -16.00 1.52
C SER A 130 -9.32 -14.71 0.78
N TYR A 131 -8.83 -13.73 1.53
CA TYR A 131 -8.38 -12.47 0.98
C TYR A 131 -7.07 -12.61 0.23
N PHE A 132 -6.10 -13.32 0.81
CA PHE A 132 -4.83 -13.63 0.18
C PHE A 132 -5.02 -14.34 -1.16
N ASP A 133 -5.88 -15.37 -1.20
CA ASP A 133 -6.14 -16.15 -2.42
C ASP A 133 -6.66 -15.28 -3.57
N LYS A 134 -7.54 -14.30 -3.27
CA LYS A 134 -8.08 -13.37 -4.27
C LYS A 134 -7.11 -12.23 -4.60
N ALA A 135 -6.41 -11.72 -3.60
CA ALA A 135 -5.52 -10.57 -3.75
C ALA A 135 -4.22 -10.95 -4.44
N LEU A 136 -3.72 -12.17 -4.26
CA LEU A 136 -2.44 -12.60 -4.80
C LEU A 136 -2.32 -12.38 -6.32
N PRO A 137 -3.17 -13.01 -7.17
CA PRO A 137 -3.12 -12.79 -8.61
C PRO A 137 -3.53 -11.38 -9.02
N THR A 138 -4.15 -10.59 -8.15
CA THR A 138 -4.64 -9.26 -8.54
C THR A 138 -3.58 -8.19 -8.28
N ILE A 139 -3.08 -8.10 -7.04
CA ILE A 139 -2.31 -6.94 -6.56
C ILE A 139 -1.01 -7.28 -5.80
N LEU A 140 -0.76 -8.53 -5.39
CA LEU A 140 0.41 -8.84 -4.53
C LEU A 140 1.65 -9.32 -5.31
N LEU A 141 1.48 -9.76 -6.55
CA LEU A 141 2.57 -10.25 -7.39
C LEU A 141 3.20 -9.13 -8.22
N TYR A 142 4.52 -9.02 -8.18
CA TYR A 142 5.30 -8.21 -9.10
C TYR A 142 5.25 -8.78 -10.51
N LYS A 143 5.57 -7.95 -11.51
CA LYS A 143 5.53 -8.34 -12.94
C LYS A 143 6.37 -9.60 -13.23
N LYS A 144 7.52 -9.76 -12.58
CA LYS A 144 8.45 -10.88 -12.75
C LYS A 144 7.93 -12.21 -12.17
N GLU A 145 7.05 -12.18 -11.18
CA GLU A 145 6.48 -13.39 -10.56
C GLU A 145 5.28 -13.95 -11.34
N ARG A 146 4.75 -13.20 -12.31
CA ARG A 146 3.51 -13.58 -13.03
C ARG A 146 3.64 -14.86 -13.84
N GLN A 147 4.81 -15.14 -14.40
CA GLN A 147 5.05 -16.41 -15.10
C GLN A 147 5.06 -17.58 -14.11
N GLN A 148 5.80 -17.44 -13.00
CA GLN A 148 5.87 -18.46 -11.96
C GLN A 148 4.49 -18.79 -11.37
N TYR A 149 3.62 -17.79 -11.18
CA TYR A 149 2.25 -18.01 -10.73
C TYR A 149 1.44 -18.89 -11.69
N ARG A 150 1.52 -18.64 -13.01
CA ARG A 150 0.81 -19.44 -14.02
C ARG A 150 1.27 -20.89 -14.06
N GLU A 151 2.53 -21.14 -13.73
CA GLU A 151 3.11 -22.49 -13.69
C GLU A 151 2.80 -23.21 -12.37
N ALA A 152 2.78 -22.49 -11.26
CA ALA A 152 2.61 -23.05 -9.93
C ALA A 152 1.15 -23.26 -9.51
N ILE A 153 0.21 -22.45 -10.03
CA ILE A 153 -1.20 -22.47 -9.64
C ILE A 153 -2.06 -23.04 -10.77
N SER A 154 -2.79 -24.09 -10.45
CA SER A 154 -3.85 -24.68 -11.29
C SER A 154 -5.24 -24.37 -10.69
N ASP A 155 -6.30 -24.61 -11.45
CA ASP A 155 -7.68 -24.22 -11.09
C ASP A 155 -8.15 -24.73 -9.72
N ASN A 156 -7.61 -25.85 -9.24
CA ASN A 156 -8.00 -26.48 -7.97
C ASN A 156 -7.02 -26.24 -6.82
N VAL A 157 -6.03 -25.37 -6.99
CA VAL A 157 -4.99 -25.11 -5.96
C VAL A 157 -5.15 -23.70 -5.41
N SER A 158 -5.42 -23.60 -4.11
CA SER A 158 -5.46 -22.31 -3.41
C SER A 158 -4.05 -21.71 -3.32
N PRO A 159 -3.85 -20.43 -3.66
CA PRO A 159 -2.55 -19.80 -3.49
C PRO A 159 -1.99 -19.85 -2.06
N SER A 160 -2.84 -19.85 -1.04
CA SER A 160 -2.45 -19.95 0.37
C SER A 160 -1.72 -21.24 0.74
N SER A 161 -1.89 -22.31 -0.03
CA SER A 161 -1.19 -23.58 0.18
C SER A 161 0.16 -23.67 -0.54
N VAL A 162 0.44 -22.75 -1.46
CA VAL A 162 1.65 -22.76 -2.31
C VAL A 162 2.63 -21.65 -1.93
N TYR A 163 2.12 -20.47 -1.61
CA TYR A 163 2.92 -19.29 -1.27
C TYR A 163 3.19 -19.21 0.24
N GLY A 164 4.17 -18.39 0.63
CA GLY A 164 4.63 -18.29 2.03
C GLY A 164 4.55 -16.89 2.63
N ALA A 165 5.40 -16.66 3.63
CA ALA A 165 5.38 -15.47 4.48
C ALA A 165 5.70 -14.17 3.72
N GLU A 166 6.53 -14.24 2.68
CA GLU A 166 6.97 -13.11 1.86
C GLU A 166 5.74 -12.43 1.22
N HIS A 167 4.93 -13.21 0.51
CA HIS A 167 3.72 -12.73 -0.15
C HIS A 167 2.62 -12.38 0.84
N LEU A 168 2.50 -13.14 1.93
CA LEU A 168 1.55 -12.82 2.99
C LEU A 168 1.86 -11.45 3.62
N LEU A 169 3.13 -11.11 3.81
CA LEU A 169 3.51 -9.82 4.36
C LEU A 169 3.13 -8.66 3.43
N ARG A 170 3.20 -8.84 2.11
CA ARG A 170 2.74 -7.84 1.13
C ARG A 170 1.24 -7.54 1.28
N LEU A 171 0.44 -8.53 1.69
CA LEU A 171 -0.98 -8.32 1.96
C LEU A 171 -1.21 -7.25 3.03
N PHE A 172 -0.38 -7.19 4.07
CA PHE A 172 -0.50 -6.18 5.13
C PHE A 172 -0.19 -4.76 4.68
N VAL A 173 0.56 -4.59 3.58
CA VAL A 173 0.77 -3.29 2.94
C VAL A 173 -0.50 -2.85 2.18
N LYS A 174 -1.25 -3.81 1.64
CA LYS A 174 -2.42 -3.56 0.80
C LYS A 174 -3.75 -3.56 1.55
N LEU A 175 -3.85 -4.25 2.69
CA LEU A 175 -5.02 -4.27 3.56
C LEU A 175 -5.55 -2.87 3.94
N PRO A 176 -4.73 -1.88 4.33
CA PRO A 176 -5.17 -0.49 4.56
C PRO A 176 -6.04 0.11 3.45
N GLU A 177 -5.57 0.02 2.20
CA GLU A 177 -6.26 0.55 1.02
C GLU A 177 -7.61 -0.15 0.84
N LEU A 178 -7.66 -1.45 1.16
CA LEU A 178 -8.81 -2.30 0.85
C LEU A 178 -9.89 -2.26 1.92
N LEU A 179 -9.50 -2.11 3.19
CA LEU A 179 -10.43 -1.89 4.29
C LEU A 179 -11.08 -0.50 4.21
N GLY A 180 -10.42 0.48 3.57
CA GLY A 180 -10.97 1.84 3.39
C GLY A 180 -12.28 1.89 2.61
N TYR A 181 -12.52 0.90 1.74
CA TYR A 181 -13.76 0.78 0.97
C TYR A 181 -14.92 0.13 1.74
N VAL A 182 -14.67 -0.42 2.93
CA VAL A 182 -15.68 -1.14 3.72
C VAL A 182 -16.17 -0.24 4.86
N LYS A 183 -17.50 -0.12 4.99
CA LYS A 183 -18.12 0.55 6.13
C LYS A 183 -18.05 -0.37 7.36
N ILE A 184 -16.98 -0.24 8.14
CA ILE A 184 -16.78 -0.97 9.40
C ILE A 184 -16.95 0.02 10.56
N GLU A 185 -17.64 -0.43 11.62
CA GLU A 185 -17.74 0.33 12.87
C GLU A 185 -16.37 0.54 13.50
N GLU A 186 -16.14 1.72 14.09
CA GLU A 186 -14.83 2.13 14.59
C GLU A 186 -14.28 1.19 15.68
N GLU A 187 -15.11 0.74 16.61
CA GLU A 187 -14.69 -0.20 17.65
C GLU A 187 -14.29 -1.57 17.09
N THR A 188 -15.06 -2.08 16.14
CA THR A 188 -14.77 -3.34 15.44
C THR A 188 -13.48 -3.22 14.63
N LEU A 189 -13.27 -2.08 13.97
CA LEU A 189 -12.05 -1.80 13.22
C LEU A 189 -10.81 -1.76 14.12
N ILE A 190 -10.89 -1.09 15.28
CA ILE A 190 -9.79 -1.03 16.25
C ILE A 190 -9.45 -2.44 16.75
N ARG A 191 -10.46 -3.26 17.07
CA ARG A 191 -10.25 -4.66 17.47
C ARG A 191 -9.58 -5.49 16.37
N LEU A 192 -10.02 -5.33 15.11
CA LEU A 192 -9.41 -6.00 13.96
C LEU A 192 -7.94 -5.56 13.81
N GLN A 193 -7.66 -4.27 13.82
CA GLN A 193 -6.30 -3.73 13.72
C GLN A 193 -5.38 -4.29 14.82
N GLN A 194 -5.88 -4.40 16.06
CA GLN A 194 -5.12 -4.98 17.15
C GLN A 194 -4.78 -6.45 16.88
N LYS A 195 -5.74 -7.25 16.40
CA LYS A 195 -5.49 -8.66 16.06
C LYS A 195 -4.50 -8.82 14.89
N LEU A 196 -4.62 -7.98 13.86
CA LEU A 196 -3.67 -7.95 12.75
C LEU A 196 -2.26 -7.56 13.21
N LEU A 197 -2.14 -6.59 14.13
CA LEU A 197 -0.86 -6.20 14.71
C LEU A 197 -0.25 -7.32 15.58
N GLU A 198 -1.06 -8.01 16.36
CA GLU A 198 -0.62 -9.17 17.14
C GLU A 198 -0.12 -10.31 16.23
N PHE A 199 -0.76 -10.52 15.08
CA PHE A 199 -0.29 -11.45 14.06
C PHE A 199 1.05 -11.03 13.44
N LEU A 200 1.20 -9.75 13.08
CA LEU A 200 2.48 -9.22 12.58
C LEU A 200 3.61 -9.35 13.60
N LYS A 201 3.33 -9.14 14.89
CA LYS A 201 4.32 -9.38 15.97
C LYS A 201 4.72 -10.85 16.07
N PHE A 202 3.77 -11.78 15.87
CA PHE A 202 4.07 -13.20 15.81
C PHE A 202 4.96 -13.56 14.61
N MET A 203 4.67 -13.01 13.42
CA MET A 203 5.53 -13.19 12.26
C MET A 203 6.95 -12.63 12.50
N GLN A 204 7.06 -11.47 13.13
CA GLN A 204 8.35 -10.86 13.49
C GLN A 204 9.14 -11.73 14.48
N HIS A 205 8.47 -12.31 15.47
CA HIS A 205 9.14 -13.17 16.46
C HIS A 205 9.69 -14.46 15.82
N ASN A 206 9.03 -14.95 14.78
CA ASN A 206 9.41 -16.17 14.05
C ASN A 206 10.09 -15.86 12.71
N GLN A 207 10.65 -14.66 12.55
CA GLN A 207 11.10 -14.15 11.24
C GLN A 207 12.15 -15.07 10.58
N SER A 208 13.09 -15.63 11.34
CA SER A 208 14.12 -16.53 10.83
C SER A 208 13.57 -17.87 10.31
N SER A 209 12.42 -18.33 10.83
CA SER A 209 11.77 -19.56 10.38
C SER A 209 10.81 -19.32 9.21
N PHE A 210 10.25 -18.12 9.09
CA PHE A 210 9.19 -17.83 8.11
C PHE A 210 9.73 -17.21 6.83
N PHE A 211 10.74 -16.36 6.92
CA PHE A 211 11.27 -15.62 5.78
C PHE A 211 12.62 -16.17 5.32
N LEU A 212 12.82 -16.23 4.01
CA LEU A 212 14.13 -16.56 3.45
C LEU A 212 15.11 -15.39 3.59
N ALA A 213 16.37 -15.73 3.87
CA ALA A 213 17.48 -14.77 3.88
C ALA A 213 17.92 -14.37 2.45
N SER A 214 17.66 -15.23 1.47
CA SER A 214 18.00 -15.02 0.06
C SER A 214 17.08 -15.84 -0.85
N TYR A 215 16.84 -15.36 -2.07
CA TYR A 215 16.06 -16.06 -3.09
C TYR A 215 16.97 -16.70 -4.13
N ASP A 216 16.46 -17.72 -4.80
CA ASP A 216 17.19 -18.36 -5.89
C ASP A 216 17.17 -17.50 -7.15
N GLY A 217 18.32 -17.41 -7.81
CA GLY A 217 18.39 -16.83 -9.15
C GLY A 217 17.66 -17.72 -10.14
N THR A 218 16.97 -17.11 -11.11
CA THR A 218 16.53 -17.81 -12.30
C THR A 218 17.77 -18.19 -13.12
N GLU A 219 18.46 -19.27 -12.76
CA GLU A 219 19.43 -19.87 -13.67
C GLU A 219 18.65 -20.41 -14.87
N GLY A 220 18.80 -19.74 -16.01
CA GLY A 220 18.30 -20.24 -17.28
C GLY A 220 18.89 -21.63 -17.51
N GLY A 221 18.03 -22.61 -17.74
CA GLY A 221 18.44 -23.96 -18.11
C GLY A 221 19.35 -23.93 -19.34
N GLY A 222 20.66 -24.07 -19.12
CA GLY A 222 21.66 -24.36 -20.12
C GLY A 222 22.15 -25.78 -19.92
N LYS A 223 21.72 -26.69 -20.81
CA LYS A 223 22.25 -28.05 -20.94
C LYS A 223 23.77 -28.04 -21.09
N GLY A 224 24.42 -28.99 -20.43
CA GLY A 224 25.75 -29.49 -20.75
C GLY A 224 25.89 -30.93 -20.28
N LYS A 225 25.29 -31.87 -21.01
CA LYS A 225 25.83 -33.23 -21.09
C LYS A 225 27.20 -33.10 -21.73
N ASP A 226 28.23 -33.70 -21.16
CA ASP A 226 29.22 -34.46 -21.91
C ASP A 226 29.83 -35.48 -20.94
N ASN A 227 29.70 -36.74 -21.33
CA ASN A 227 30.24 -37.93 -20.68
C ASN A 227 30.82 -38.80 -21.80
#